data_AF-A0A6M1LHJ7-F1
#
_entry.id   AF-A0A6M1LHJ7-F1
#
_cell.length_a   1.000
_cell.length_b   1.000
_cell.length_c   1.000
_cell.angle_alpha   90.00
_cell.angle_beta   90.00
_cell.angle_gamma   90.00
#
_symmetry.space_group_name_H-M   'P 1'
#
loop_
_entity.id
_entity.type
_entity.pdbx_description
1 polymer ?
#
loop_
_entity_poly.entity_id
_entity_poly.type
_entity_poly.pdbx_seq_one_letter_code
_entity_poly.pdbx_strand_id
1 'polypeptide(L)'
;MREIVIAEEFVAKPDGAGQFLHGEIHHVTRWPAVGTGAMYTPVAKYFVWPGVAAPEVLRPHWRIDCVLREHHLAPAPDWLGRRLADAMMLHGIVREPLAVTWQIATAVGSESRGPIWDGDDGED
;
A
#
# COMPACT_ATOMS: atom_id res chain seq x y z
N MET A 1 12.26 8.01 1.84
CA MET A 1 10.88 8.55 1.71
C MET A 1 10.20 8.41 3.07
N ARG A 2 9.29 9.32 3.46
CA ARG A 2 8.67 9.29 4.80
C ARG A 2 7.47 8.33 4.81
N GLU A 3 7.39 7.46 5.81
CA GLU A 3 6.23 6.60 6.04
C GLU A 3 4.99 7.43 6.39
N ILE A 4 3.83 7.02 5.91
CA ILE A 4 2.54 7.65 6.20
C ILE A 4 1.80 6.75 7.18
N VAL A 5 1.56 7.24 8.39
CA VAL A 5 0.80 6.49 9.40
C VAL A 5 -0.68 6.52 9.03
N ILE A 6 -1.26 5.34 8.80
CA ILE A 6 -2.68 5.15 8.47
C ILE A 6 -3.47 4.92 9.76
N ALA A 7 -2.92 4.08 10.64
CA ALA A 7 -3.42 3.76 11.97
C ALA A 7 -2.26 3.24 12.84
N GLU A 8 -2.51 2.93 14.12
CA GLU A 8 -1.49 2.46 15.06
C GLU A 8 -0.68 1.26 14.53
N GLU A 9 -1.35 0.33 13.86
CA GLU A 9 -0.77 -0.90 13.33
C GLU A 9 -0.59 -0.88 11.81
N PHE A 10 -0.80 0.26 11.14
CA PHE A 10 -0.73 0.33 9.67
C PHE A 10 0.03 1.54 9.15
N VAL A 11 0.97 1.29 8.25
CA VAL A 11 1.74 2.34 7.56
C VAL A 11 1.70 2.15 6.05
N ALA A 12 1.54 3.24 5.31
CA ALA A 12 1.79 3.30 3.87
C ALA A 12 3.25 3.69 3.63
N LYS A 13 3.93 2.90 2.81
CA LYS A 13 5.30 3.15 2.35
C LYS A 13 5.26 3.42 0.84
N PRO A 14 5.54 4.65 0.38
CA PRO A 14 5.60 4.92 -1.04
C PRO A 14 6.92 4.44 -1.66
N ASP A 15 6.83 3.88 -2.86
CA ASP A 15 7.95 3.23 -3.57
C ASP A 15 8.77 4.22 -4.42
N GLY A 16 8.32 5.47 -4.60
CA GLY A 16 8.96 6.43 -5.50
C GLY A 16 8.49 7.88 -5.35
N ALA A 17 9.28 8.82 -5.87
CA ALA A 17 8.90 10.23 -6.02
C ALA A 17 8.61 10.53 -7.49
N GLY A 18 7.39 10.93 -7.82
CA GLY A 18 6.98 11.21 -9.20
C GLY A 18 5.56 11.73 -9.31
N GLN A 19 5.10 11.99 -10.54
CA GLN A 19 3.72 12.42 -10.80
C GLN A 19 2.67 11.34 -10.49
N PHE A 20 3.08 10.07 -10.53
CA PHE A 20 2.27 8.92 -10.13
C PHE A 20 2.86 8.36 -8.83
N LEU A 21 2.05 8.28 -7.78
CA LEU A 21 2.48 7.74 -6.49
C LEU A 21 1.90 6.34 -6.32
N HIS A 22 2.74 5.38 -5.97
CA HIS A 22 2.32 4.04 -5.58
C HIS A 22 3.14 3.58 -4.39
N GLY A 23 2.66 2.53 -3.74
CA GLY A 23 3.34 1.95 -2.59
C GLY A 23 2.63 0.76 -1.99
N GLU A 24 3.15 0.32 -0.86
CA GLU A 24 2.60 -0.79 -0.09
C GLU A 24 2.11 -0.32 1.29
N ILE A 25 0.98 -0.88 1.72
CA ILE A 25 0.49 -0.77 3.08
C ILE A 25 0.96 -1.99 3.85
N HIS A 26 1.56 -1.74 5.01
CA HIS A 26 2.07 -2.78 5.91
C HIS A 26 1.29 -2.78 7.21
N HIS A 27 0.93 -3.97 7.68
CA HIS A 27 0.62 -4.21 9.09
C HIS A 27 1.94 -4.20 9.89
N VAL A 28 1.99 -3.46 11.00
CA VAL A 28 3.18 -3.24 11.80
C VAL A 28 3.01 -3.86 13.17
N THR A 29 3.79 -4.90 13.45
CA THR A 29 3.85 -5.50 14.79
C THR A 29 5.16 -5.10 15.45
N ARG A 30 5.10 -4.47 16.62
CA ARG A 30 6.29 -4.16 17.43
C ARG A 30 6.52 -5.28 18.44
N TRP A 31 7.72 -5.85 18.48
CA TRP A 31 8.05 -6.85 19.48
C TRP A 31 8.58 -6.18 20.76
N PRO A 32 7.88 -6.30 21.91
CA PRO A 32 8.31 -5.63 23.13
C PRO A 32 9.54 -6.27 23.80
N ALA A 33 9.75 -7.56 23.57
CA ALA A 33 10.63 -8.39 24.42
C ALA A 33 12.10 -8.44 23.97
N VAL A 34 12.40 -8.03 22.74
CA VAL A 34 13.74 -8.09 22.17
C VAL A 34 13.89 -6.80 21.38
N GLY A 35 14.95 -6.03 21.59
CA GLY A 35 15.18 -4.73 20.93
C GLY A 35 15.41 -4.81 19.40
N THR A 36 14.70 -5.70 18.71
CA THR A 36 14.92 -6.19 17.35
C THR A 36 14.05 -5.51 16.29
N GLY A 37 13.31 -4.45 16.65
CA GLY A 37 12.61 -3.60 15.69
C GLY A 37 11.17 -4.03 15.37
N ALA A 38 10.59 -3.35 14.38
CA ALA A 38 9.21 -3.58 13.95
C ALA A 38 9.16 -4.57 12.78
N MET A 39 8.22 -5.51 12.83
CA MET A 39 7.91 -6.40 11.71
C MET A 39 6.86 -5.74 10.82
N TYR A 40 7.13 -5.69 9.51
CA TYR A 40 6.26 -5.10 8.52
C TYR A 40 5.75 -6.20 7.60
N THR A 41 4.45 -6.50 7.66
CA THR A 41 3.81 -7.47 6.78
C THR A 41 3.00 -6.73 5.71
N PRO A 42 3.30 -6.88 4.41
CA PRO A 42 2.56 -6.21 3.36
C PRO A 42 1.15 -6.78 3.26
N VAL A 43 0.13 -5.91 3.40
CA VAL A 43 -1.30 -6.28 3.37
C VAL A 43 -2.04 -5.69 2.18
N ALA A 44 -1.52 -4.62 1.58
CA ALA A 44 -2.12 -4.01 0.40
C ALA A 44 -1.10 -3.28 -0.46
N LYS A 45 -1.46 -3.03 -1.72
CA LYS A 45 -0.81 -2.06 -2.59
C LYS A 45 -1.75 -0.89 -2.81
N TYR A 46 -1.21 0.28 -3.08
CA TYR A 46 -2.02 1.43 -3.47
C TYR A 46 -1.42 2.16 -4.65
N PHE A 47 -2.31 2.84 -5.39
CA PHE A 47 -1.97 3.66 -6.54
C PHE A 47 -2.72 4.99 -6.42
N VAL A 48 -2.01 6.09 -6.67
CA VAL A 48 -2.55 7.44 -6.61
C VAL A 48 -2.30 8.11 -7.95
N TRP A 49 -3.40 8.47 -8.59
CA TRP A 49 -3.40 9.15 -9.88
C TRP A 49 -3.77 10.61 -9.65
N PRO A 50 -2.93 11.57 -10.08
CA PRO A 50 -3.37 12.95 -10.17
C PRO A 50 -4.50 13.01 -11.20
N GLY A 51 -5.52 13.81 -10.94
CA GLY A 51 -6.66 13.97 -11.83
C GLY A 51 -6.24 14.55 -13.18
N VAL A 52 -5.94 13.69 -14.15
CA VAL A 52 -5.87 14.07 -15.56
C VAL A 52 -7.31 14.20 -16.01
N ALA A 53 -7.69 15.37 -16.53
CA ALA A 53 -9.01 15.59 -17.10
C ALA A 53 -9.29 14.50 -18.15
N ALA A 54 -10.22 13.60 -17.86
CA ALA A 54 -10.73 12.71 -18.89
C ALA A 54 -11.38 13.58 -19.97
N PRO A 55 -11.32 13.19 -21.26
CA PRO A 55 -12.05 13.90 -22.29
C PRO A 55 -13.56 13.85 -21.96
N GLU A 56 -14.08 15.02 -21.60
CA GLU A 56 -15.48 15.47 -21.65
C GLU A 56 -16.51 15.02 -20.59
N VAL A 57 -16.27 14.07 -19.68
CA VAL A 57 -17.38 13.55 -18.83
C VAL A 57 -17.17 13.65 -17.31
N LEU A 58 -15.95 13.83 -16.80
CA LEU A 58 -15.69 13.85 -15.36
C LEU A 58 -14.94 15.11 -14.93
N ARG A 59 -15.34 15.69 -13.79
CA ARG A 59 -14.55 16.75 -13.15
C ARG A 59 -13.17 16.18 -12.83
N PRO A 60 -12.07 16.93 -13.09
CA PRO A 60 -10.73 16.51 -12.68
C PRO A 60 -10.73 16.20 -11.18
N HIS A 61 -10.37 14.98 -10.81
CA HIS A 61 -10.35 14.51 -9.43
C HIS A 61 -9.16 13.58 -9.21
N TRP A 62 -8.61 13.60 -7.99
CA TRP A 62 -7.63 12.61 -7.57
C TRP A 62 -8.27 11.24 -7.52
N ARG A 63 -7.49 10.19 -7.78
CA ARG A 63 -7.95 8.81 -7.61
C ARG A 63 -6.96 8.03 -6.78
N ILE A 64 -7.47 7.36 -5.76
CA ILE A 64 -6.73 6.37 -4.96
C ILE A 64 -7.36 5.00 -5.23
N ASP A 65 -6.55 4.04 -5.67
CA ASP A 65 -6.93 2.64 -5.77
C ASP A 65 -6.20 1.85 -4.68
N CYS A 66 -6.92 1.18 -3.80
CA CYS A 66 -6.38 0.33 -2.73
C CYS A 66 -6.64 -1.15 -3.06
N VAL A 67 -5.59 -1.93 -3.24
CA VAL A 67 -5.65 -3.34 -3.62
C VAL A 67 -5.12 -4.18 -2.47
N LEU A 68 -6.02 -4.78 -1.70
CA LEU A 68 -5.68 -5.60 -0.54
C LEU A 68 -5.30 -7.00 -1.01
N ARG A 69 -4.30 -7.58 -0.36
CA ARG A 69 -4.01 -9.00 -0.48
C ARG A 69 -5.04 -9.76 0.35
N GLU A 70 -5.49 -10.91 -0.14
CA GLU A 70 -6.26 -11.85 0.68
C GLU A 70 -5.36 -12.41 1.79
N HIS A 71 -5.39 -11.77 2.97
CA HIS A 71 -4.50 -12.06 4.08
C HIS A 71 -5.22 -11.82 5.43
N HIS A 72 -4.96 -12.66 6.42
CA HIS A 72 -5.64 -12.59 7.73
C HIS A 72 -5.34 -11.31 8.54
N LEU A 73 -4.20 -10.65 8.26
CA LEU A 73 -3.86 -9.34 8.83
C LEU A 73 -4.41 -8.16 8.03
N ALA A 74 -5.05 -8.40 6.89
CA ALA A 74 -5.66 -7.34 6.10
C ALA A 74 -6.98 -6.92 6.78
N PRO A 75 -7.17 -5.62 7.08
CA PRO A 75 -8.43 -5.12 7.64
C PRO A 75 -9.50 -5.06 6.54
N ALA A 76 -10.70 -4.60 6.90
CA ALA A 76 -11.77 -4.38 5.94
C ALA A 76 -11.31 -3.44 4.78
N PRO A 77 -11.53 -3.79 3.50
CA PRO A 77 -11.04 -3.02 2.35
C PRO A 77 -11.48 -1.55 2.34
N ASP A 78 -12.74 -1.30 2.67
CA ASP A 78 -13.33 0.03 2.71
C ASP A 78 -12.72 0.88 3.82
N TRP A 79 -12.51 0.28 5.00
CA TRP A 79 -11.83 0.94 6.11
C TRP A 79 -10.41 1.35 5.72
N LEU A 80 -9.64 0.44 5.11
CA LEU A 80 -8.25 0.72 4.74
C LEU A 80 -8.16 1.79 3.65
N GLY A 81 -9.02 1.71 2.63
CA GLY A 81 -9.07 2.70 1.56
C GLY A 81 -9.39 4.10 2.08
N ARG A 82 -10.39 4.22 2.97
CA ARG A 82 -10.75 5.50 3.60
C ARG A 82 -9.62 6.06 4.46
N ARG A 83 -9.02 5.23 5.32
CA ARG A 83 -7.92 5.66 6.19
C ARG A 83 -6.68 6.07 5.41
N LEU A 84 -6.37 5.38 4.31
CA LEU A 84 -5.31 5.79 3.40
C LEU A 84 -5.59 7.18 2.83
N ALA A 85 -6.82 7.42 2.34
CA ALA A 85 -7.22 8.71 1.79
C ALA A 85 -7.12 9.83 2.84
N ASP A 86 -7.64 9.60 4.05
CA ASP A 86 -7.56 10.56 5.16
C ASP A 86 -6.11 10.91 5.50
N ALA A 87 -5.24 9.90 5.61
CA ALA A 87 -3.83 10.11 5.89
C ALA A 87 -3.14 10.89 4.75
N MET A 88 -3.41 10.56 3.49
CA MET A 88 -2.84 11.29 2.35
C MET A 88 -3.31 12.74 2.27
N MET A 89 -4.59 13.01 2.58
CA MET A 89 -5.10 14.38 2.66
C MET A 89 -4.44 15.16 3.80
N LEU A 90 -4.32 14.55 4.98
CA LEU A 90 -3.65 15.15 6.14
C LEU A 90 -2.20 15.52 5.85
N HIS A 91 -1.51 14.69 5.07
CA HIS A 91 -0.13 14.92 4.64
C HIS A 91 0.00 15.83 3.40
N GLY A 92 -1.11 16.34 2.86
CA GLY A 92 -1.12 17.24 1.70
C GLY A 92 -0.73 16.58 0.37
N ILE A 93 -0.80 15.24 0.30
CA ILE A 93 -0.43 14.46 -0.87
C ILE A 93 -1.54 14.49 -1.92
N VAL A 94 -2.80 14.40 -1.48
CA VAL A 94 -3.99 14.48 -2.32
C VAL A 94 -4.94 15.55 -1.79
N ARG A 95 -5.93 15.95 -2.60
CA ARG A 95 -7.00 16.87 -2.21
C ARG A 95 -8.31 16.51 -2.88
N GLU A 96 -9.40 17.07 -2.38
CA GLU A 96 -10.70 16.98 -3.06
C GLU A 96 -10.71 17.75 -4.40
N PRO A 97 -11.54 17.32 -5.37
CA PRO A 97 -12.36 16.10 -5.36
C PRO A 97 -11.50 14.83 -5.49
N LEU A 98 -11.89 13.77 -4.79
CA LEU A 98 -11.15 12.52 -4.65
C LEU A 98 -12.09 11.32 -4.83
N ALA A 99 -11.71 10.37 -5.69
CA ALA A 99 -12.32 9.06 -5.78
C ALA A 99 -11.43 8.04 -5.08
N VAL A 100 -12.02 7.21 -4.22
CA VAL A 100 -11.32 6.11 -3.54
C VAL A 100 -11.98 4.82 -3.96
N THR A 101 -11.19 3.89 -4.49
CA THR A 101 -11.63 2.53 -4.80
C THR A 101 -10.86 1.54 -3.93
N TRP A 102 -11.49 0.42 -3.62
CA TRP A 102 -10.86 -0.67 -2.89
C TRP A 102 -11.29 -2.00 -3.48
N GLN A 103 -10.37 -2.97 -3.46
CA GLN A 103 -10.61 -4.32 -3.95
C GLN A 103 -9.72 -5.31 -3.20
N ILE A 104 -10.17 -6.56 -3.10
CA ILE A 104 -9.35 -7.67 -2.63
C ILE A 104 -8.82 -8.41 -3.87
N ALA A 105 -7.52 -8.65 -3.89
CA ALA A 105 -6.85 -9.42 -4.92
C ALA A 105 -6.31 -10.73 -4.33
N THR A 106 -6.69 -11.82 -4.97
CA THR A 106 -6.14 -13.16 -4.71
C THR A 106 -4.99 -13.43 -5.68
N ALA A 107 -3.88 -13.96 -5.17
CA ALA A 107 -2.79 -14.38 -6.03
C ALA A 107 -3.20 -15.62 -6.83
N VAL A 108 -3.12 -15.53 -8.16
CA VAL A 108 -3.51 -16.63 -9.06
C VAL A 108 -2.33 -17.54 -9.42
N GLY A 109 -1.11 -16.98 -9.42
CA GLY A 109 0.11 -17.72 -9.71
C GLY A 109 1.34 -16.83 -9.65
N SER A 110 2.51 -17.45 -9.72
CA SER A 110 3.80 -16.77 -9.78
C SER A 110 4.79 -17.59 -10.60
N GLU A 111 5.66 -16.91 -11.35
CA GLU A 111 6.77 -17.53 -12.08
C GLU A 111 8.08 -16.91 -11.59
N SER A 112 9.06 -17.77 -11.30
CA SER A 112 10.42 -17.34 -10.99
C SER A 112 11.24 -17.28 -12.28
N ARG A 113 11.89 -16.15 -12.55
CA ARG A 113 12.83 -16.01 -13.68
C ARG A 113 14.22 -15.66 -13.17
N GLY A 114 15.08 -16.67 -13.10
CA GLY A 114 16.39 -16.61 -12.45
C GLY A 114 16.36 -17.16 -11.02
N PRO A 115 17.53 -17.37 -10.40
CA PRO A 115 17.61 -17.78 -9.00
C PRO A 115 17.03 -16.68 -8.11
N ILE A 116 16.00 -17.03 -7.34
CA ILE A 116 15.40 -16.16 -6.31
C ILE A 116 16.08 -16.40 -4.94
N TRP A 117 16.73 -17.56 -4.78
CA TRP A 117 17.42 -17.99 -3.57
C TRP A 117 18.79 -18.55 -3.93
N ASP A 118 19.83 -18.00 -3.28
CA ASP A 118 21.20 -18.50 -3.29
C ASP A 118 21.46 -19.39 -2.06
N GLY A 119 20.57 -20.36 -1.80
CA GLY A 119 20.75 -21.30 -0.70
C GLY A 119 21.90 -22.24 -0.99
N ASP A 120 23.06 -21.98 -0.41
CA ASP A 120 24.11 -22.98 -0.20
C ASP A 120 23.58 -23.96 0.85
N ASP A 121 22.93 -25.03 0.40
CA ASP A 121 22.60 -26.17 1.26
C ASP A 121 23.91 -26.90 1.55
N GLY A 122 24.71 -26.34 2.47
CA GLY A 122 25.88 -26.97 3.04
C GLY A 122 25.46 -28.22 3.82
N GLU A 123 25.32 -29.34 3.12
CA GLU A 123 25.41 -30.67 3.69
C GLU A 123 26.87 -31.13 3.62
N ASP A 124 27.51 -31.17 4.80
CA ASP A 124 28.72 -31.95 5.09
C ASP A 124 28.47 -33.46 4.87
#